data_AF-A0A1E1WQP1-F1
#
_entry.id   AF-A0A1E1WQP1-F1
#
_cell.length_a   1.000
_cell.length_b   1.000
_cell.length_c   1.000
_cell.angle_alpha   90.00
_cell.angle_beta   90.00
_cell.angle_gamma   90.00
#
_symmetry.space_group_name_H-M   'P 1'
#
loop_
_entity.id
_entity.type
_entity.pdbx_description
1 polymer ?
#
loop_
_entity_poly.entity_id
_entity_poly.type
_entity_poly.pdbx_seq_one_letter_code
_entity_poly.pdbx_strand_id
1 'polypeptide(L)'
;VLVRNVKYYTLDEDQLKTLLLYAEEDCQNDERQANSFSLLKAILEAKLVSNELHEVMEKVSKICILSESARSRDEARGIFVNYLTNYSPGKRMDKYIQFFVSQLNYELQHGRESSLKFLGMIISKLIV
;
A
#
# COMPACT_ATOMS: atom_id res chain seq x y z
N VAL A 1 -3.14 14.91 -7.76
CA VAL A 1 -2.42 13.97 -8.64
C VAL A 1 -3.19 13.84 -9.95
N LEU A 2 -2.53 14.04 -11.10
CA LEU A 2 -3.19 14.06 -12.43
C LEU A 2 -3.91 12.75 -12.76
N VAL A 3 -3.36 11.61 -12.34
CA VAL A 3 -3.93 10.26 -12.49
C VAL A 3 -5.41 10.18 -12.05
N ARG A 4 -5.80 10.95 -11.02
CA ARG A 4 -7.17 10.96 -10.51
C ARG A 4 -8.12 11.88 -11.31
N ASN A 5 -7.59 12.97 -11.85
CA ASN A 5 -8.39 14.09 -12.36
C ASN A 5 -8.50 14.10 -13.89
N VAL A 6 -7.55 13.47 -14.59
CA VAL A 6 -7.51 13.40 -16.05
C VAL A 6 -8.08 12.07 -16.52
N LYS A 7 -9.36 12.07 -16.91
CA LYS A 7 -10.07 10.85 -17.37
C LYS A 7 -10.03 10.61 -18.88
N TYR A 8 -9.59 11.60 -19.65
CA TYR A 8 -9.54 11.54 -21.13
C TYR A 8 -8.25 10.91 -21.67
N TYR A 9 -7.28 10.62 -20.81
CA TYR A 9 -6.01 10.02 -21.17
C TYR A 9 -5.76 8.80 -20.31
N THR A 10 -5.47 7.67 -20.96
CA THR A 10 -5.08 6.43 -20.30
C THR A 10 -3.57 6.33 -20.35
N LEU A 11 -2.92 6.20 -19.20
CA LEU A 11 -1.48 5.93 -19.12
C LEU A 11 -1.15 4.64 -19.85
N ASP A 12 -0.09 4.64 -20.64
CA ASP A 12 0.48 3.40 -21.15
C ASP A 12 1.21 2.62 -20.05
N GLU A 13 1.55 1.36 -20.35
CA GLU A 13 2.19 0.46 -19.38
C GLU A 13 3.57 0.98 -18.92
N ASP A 14 4.36 1.57 -19.82
CA ASP A 14 5.70 2.09 -19.52
C ASP A 14 5.65 3.34 -18.64
N GLN A 15 4.68 4.22 -18.88
CA GLN A 15 4.41 5.40 -18.06
C GLN A 15 3.94 5.00 -16.65
N LEU A 16 3.02 4.04 -16.55
CA LEU A 16 2.56 3.52 -15.26
C LEU A 16 3.72 2.89 -14.48
N LYS A 17 4.53 2.07 -15.15
CA LYS A 17 5.74 1.47 -14.60
C LYS A 17 6.70 2.52 -14.06
N THR A 18 6.97 3.56 -14.86
CA THR A 18 7.84 4.67 -14.46
C THR A 18 7.31 5.37 -13.21
N LEU A 19 6.00 5.66 -13.16
CA LEU A 19 5.37 6.27 -11.98
C LEU A 19 5.44 5.38 -10.74
N LEU A 20 5.26 4.08 -10.89
CA LEU A 20 5.36 3.12 -9.79
C LEU A 20 6.79 3.04 -9.26
N LEU A 21 7.80 3.06 -10.13
CA LEU A 21 9.21 3.07 -9.73
C LEU A 21 9.55 4.35 -8.92
N TYR A 22 9.06 5.51 -9.37
CA TYR A 22 9.20 6.76 -8.59
C TYR A 22 8.49 6.67 -7.24
N ALA A 23 7.26 6.15 -7.20
CA ALA A 23 6.52 5.98 -5.96
C ALA A 23 7.25 5.03 -4.99
N GLU A 24 7.91 4.01 -5.53
CA GLU A 24 8.69 3.02 -4.80
C GLU A 24 9.91 3.64 -4.11
N GLU A 25 10.67 4.48 -4.81
CA GLU A 25 11.81 5.20 -4.22
C GLU A 25 11.34 6.22 -3.18
N ASP A 26 10.31 7.00 -3.53
CA ASP A 26 9.83 8.09 -2.68
C ASP A 26 9.10 7.62 -1.43
N CYS A 27 8.51 6.42 -1.42
CA CYS A 27 7.86 5.87 -0.23
C CYS A 27 8.83 5.60 0.93
N GLN A 28 10.13 5.48 0.63
CA GLN A 28 11.18 5.29 1.64
C GLN A 28 11.82 6.61 2.10
N ASN A 29 11.53 7.72 1.44
CA ASN A 29 12.07 9.03 1.78
C ASN A 29 11.03 9.85 2.53
N ASP A 30 11.28 10.18 3.80
CA ASP A 30 10.28 10.85 4.66
C ASP A 30 9.76 12.18 4.09
N GLU A 31 10.58 12.96 3.39
CA GLU A 31 10.18 14.24 2.79
C GLU A 31 9.24 14.05 1.59
N ARG A 32 9.42 12.96 0.84
CA ARG A 32 8.68 12.68 -0.41
C ARG A 32 7.56 11.65 -0.23
N GLN A 33 7.53 10.94 0.89
CA GLN A 33 6.59 9.85 1.16
C GLN A 33 5.13 10.29 1.07
N ALA A 34 4.78 11.50 1.50
CA ALA A 34 3.42 12.01 1.39
C ALA A 34 2.94 12.12 -0.08
N ASN A 35 3.85 12.50 -0.98
CA ASN A 35 3.56 12.62 -2.41
C ASN A 35 3.42 11.24 -3.05
N SER A 36 4.31 10.28 -2.72
CA SER A 36 4.22 8.91 -3.23
C SER A 36 2.96 8.20 -2.72
N PHE A 37 2.59 8.36 -1.46
CA PHE A 37 1.34 7.85 -0.92
C PHE A 37 0.12 8.43 -1.62
N SER A 38 0.13 9.73 -1.92
CA SER A 38 -0.94 10.37 -2.69
C SER A 38 -1.03 9.82 -4.12
N LEU A 39 0.11 9.55 -4.76
CA LEU A 39 0.19 8.92 -6.08
C LEU A 39 -0.35 7.48 -6.06
N LEU A 40 0.08 6.66 -5.10
CA LEU A 40 -0.37 5.27 -4.96
C LEU A 40 -1.88 5.18 -4.72
N LYS A 41 -2.44 6.05 -3.87
CA LYS A 41 -3.90 6.14 -3.67
C LYS A 41 -4.61 6.44 -5.00
N ALA A 42 -4.10 7.40 -5.78
CA ALA A 42 -4.68 7.75 -7.08
C ALA A 42 -4.60 6.60 -8.11
N ILE A 43 -3.47 5.86 -8.15
CA ILE A 43 -3.30 4.68 -9.02
C ILE A 43 -4.32 3.59 -8.64
N LEU A 44 -4.47 3.30 -7.34
CA LEU A 44 -5.42 2.29 -6.85
C LEU A 44 -6.88 2.69 -7.11
N GLU A 45 -7.23 3.98 -6.96
CA GLU A 45 -8.55 4.51 -7.30
C GLU A 45 -8.86 4.38 -8.81
N ALA A 46 -7.84 4.54 -9.66
CA ALA A 46 -7.95 4.41 -11.11
C ALA A 46 -7.94 2.96 -11.62
N LYS A 47 -7.73 1.96 -10.74
CA LYS A 47 -7.69 0.52 -11.07
C LYS A 47 -6.69 0.14 -12.18
N LEU A 48 -5.57 0.86 -12.26
CA LEU A 48 -4.47 0.57 -13.18
C LEU A 48 -3.67 -0.67 -12.72
N VAL A 49 -3.70 -1.75 -13.51
CA VAL A 49 -3.07 -3.05 -13.16
C VAL A 49 -1.70 -3.18 -13.82
N SER A 50 -0.66 -3.47 -13.04
CA SER A 50 0.65 -3.86 -13.54
C SER A 50 1.36 -4.76 -12.53
N ASN A 51 2.35 -5.53 -12.99
CA ASN A 51 3.12 -6.43 -12.12
C ASN A 51 3.92 -5.66 -11.07
N GLU A 52 4.47 -4.50 -11.46
CA GLU A 52 5.27 -3.61 -10.64
C GLU A 52 4.50 -3.08 -9.43
N LEU A 53 3.18 -2.90 -9.55
CA LEU A 53 2.34 -2.47 -8.43
C LEU A 53 2.47 -3.43 -7.25
N HIS A 54 2.59 -4.73 -7.50
CA HIS A 54 2.71 -5.73 -6.45
C HIS A 54 4.03 -5.63 -5.69
N GLU A 55 5.12 -5.28 -6.39
CA GLU A 55 6.44 -5.07 -5.80
C GLU A 55 6.43 -3.83 -4.89
N VAL A 56 5.83 -2.74 -5.37
CA VAL A 56 5.63 -1.52 -4.55
C VAL A 56 4.77 -1.81 -3.33
N MET A 57 3.70 -2.59 -3.47
CA MET A 57 2.84 -2.95 -2.34
C MET A 57 3.55 -3.81 -1.28
N GLU A 58 4.53 -4.64 -1.67
CA GLU A 58 5.37 -5.36 -0.70
C GLU A 58 6.27 -4.42 0.11
N LYS A 59 6.71 -3.30 -0.46
CA LYS A 59 7.39 -2.25 0.31
C LYS A 59 6.43 -1.50 1.24
N VAL A 60 5.23 -1.15 0.75
CA VAL A 60 4.20 -0.48 1.58
C VAL A 60 3.79 -1.36 2.76
N SER A 61 3.68 -2.68 2.60
CA SER A 61 3.36 -3.58 3.72
C SER A 61 4.45 -3.57 4.80
N LYS A 62 5.73 -3.41 4.43
CA LYS A 62 6.83 -3.24 5.39
C LYS A 62 6.75 -1.91 6.12
N ILE A 63 6.42 -0.81 5.41
CA ILE A 63 6.26 0.53 6.02
C ILE A 63 5.16 0.51 7.09
N CYS A 64 4.09 -0.27 6.89
CA CYS A 64 3.03 -0.45 7.90
C CYS A 64 3.58 -0.86 9.27
N ILE A 65 4.69 -1.59 9.32
CA ILE A 65 5.21 -2.21 10.54
C ILE A 65 6.46 -1.49 11.03
N LEU A 66 7.40 -1.22 10.11
CA LEU A 66 8.76 -0.78 10.44
C LEU A 66 8.89 0.74 10.62
N SER A 67 7.97 1.55 10.07
CA SER A 67 8.10 3.00 10.16
C SER A 67 7.94 3.47 11.59
N GLU A 68 8.82 4.33 12.08
CA GLU A 68 8.72 4.94 13.41
C GLU A 68 7.59 5.99 13.47
N SER A 69 7.29 6.63 12.34
CA SER A 69 6.20 7.61 12.19
C SER A 69 4.84 6.94 12.24
N ALA A 70 4.05 7.27 13.27
CA ALA A 70 2.67 6.79 13.38
C ALA A 70 1.82 7.17 12.17
N ARG A 71 1.98 8.40 11.67
CA ARG A 71 1.28 8.89 10.48
C ARG A 71 1.60 8.04 9.25
N SER A 72 2.88 7.72 9.05
CA SER A 72 3.32 6.91 7.92
C SER A 72 2.76 5.49 7.98
N ARG A 73 2.75 4.86 9.16
CA ARG A 73 2.09 3.56 9.37
C ARG A 73 0.59 3.62 9.06
N ASP A 74 -0.09 4.66 9.53
CA ASP A 74 -1.53 4.83 9.34
C ASP A 74 -1.89 5.00 7.86
N GLU A 75 -1.15 5.84 7.14
CA GLU A 75 -1.35 6.04 5.71
C GLU A 75 -1.02 4.78 4.90
N ALA A 76 0.09 4.11 5.21
CA ALA A 76 0.49 2.87 4.54
C ALA A 76 -0.56 1.76 4.72
N ARG A 77 -1.11 1.58 5.94
CA ARG A 77 -2.18 0.61 6.17
C ARG A 77 -3.43 0.92 5.34
N GLY A 78 -3.81 2.20 5.26
CA GLY A 78 -4.94 2.62 4.42
C GLY A 78 -4.75 2.28 2.95
N ILE A 79 -3.57 2.55 2.39
CA ILE A 79 -3.20 2.19 1.01
C ILE A 79 -3.24 0.68 0.82
N PHE A 80 -2.62 -0.07 1.73
CA PHE A 80 -2.47 -1.50 1.60
C PHE A 80 -3.81 -2.23 1.71
N VAL A 81 -4.70 -1.80 2.63
CA VAL A 81 -6.08 -2.31 2.70
C VAL A 81 -6.83 -2.02 1.40
N ASN A 82 -6.73 -0.79 0.87
CA ASN A 82 -7.41 -0.42 -0.38
C ASN A 82 -6.93 -1.27 -1.57
N TYR A 83 -5.64 -1.57 -1.62
CA TYR A 83 -5.06 -2.49 -2.59
C TYR A 83 -5.64 -3.90 -2.45
N LEU A 84 -5.64 -4.48 -1.24
CA LEU A 84 -6.18 -5.81 -1.02
C LEU A 84 -7.67 -5.93 -1.39
N THR A 85 -8.47 -4.89 -1.12
CA THR A 85 -9.91 -4.91 -1.39
C THR A 85 -10.25 -4.66 -2.86
N ASN A 86 -9.54 -3.75 -3.54
CA ASN A 86 -9.90 -3.36 -4.90
C ASN A 86 -9.21 -4.19 -5.98
N TYR A 87 -8.03 -4.75 -5.70
CA TYR A 87 -7.21 -5.42 -6.70
C TYR A 87 -7.21 -6.93 -6.60
N SER A 88 -7.75 -7.51 -5.52
CA SER A 88 -7.76 -8.95 -5.26
C SER A 88 -6.45 -9.63 -5.72
N PRO A 89 -5.37 -9.57 -4.93
CA PRO A 89 -4.04 -10.04 -5.36
C PRO A 89 -3.94 -11.57 -5.50
N GLY A 90 -5.08 -12.27 -5.60
CA GLY A 90 -5.22 -13.70 -5.78
C GLY A 90 -4.48 -14.47 -4.71
N LYS A 91 -3.60 -15.37 -5.14
CA LYS A 91 -2.80 -16.24 -4.27
C LYS A 91 -1.86 -15.48 -3.32
N ARG A 92 -1.59 -14.19 -3.56
CA ARG A 92 -0.73 -13.38 -2.68
C ARG A 92 -1.46 -12.89 -1.43
N MET A 93 -2.80 -12.92 -1.41
CA MET A 93 -3.59 -12.51 -0.24
C MET A 93 -3.12 -13.28 1.01
N ASP A 94 -3.05 -14.60 0.92
CA ASP A 94 -2.65 -15.45 2.05
C ASP A 94 -1.24 -15.11 2.55
N LYS A 95 -0.30 -14.86 1.64
CA LYS A 95 1.08 -14.44 1.99
C LYS A 95 1.06 -13.13 2.79
N TYR A 96 0.24 -12.15 2.39
CA TYR A 96 0.16 -10.88 3.11
C TYR A 96 -0.53 -11.01 4.46
N ILE A 97 -1.63 -11.76 4.56
CA ILE A 97 -2.29 -12.01 5.84
C ILE A 97 -1.33 -12.74 6.80
N GLN A 98 -0.63 -13.78 6.32
CA GLN A 98 0.39 -14.49 7.11
C GLN A 98 1.53 -13.56 7.54
N PHE A 99 1.98 -12.66 6.67
CA PHE A 99 2.94 -11.61 7.04
C PHE A 99 2.42 -10.81 8.23
N PHE A 100 1.24 -10.18 8.14
CA PHE A 100 0.72 -9.38 9.26
C PHE A 100 0.51 -10.21 10.54
N VAL A 101 0.00 -11.43 10.44
CA VAL A 101 -0.13 -12.34 11.60
C VAL A 101 1.24 -12.59 12.26
N SER A 102 2.30 -12.83 11.49
CA SER A 102 3.65 -12.97 12.05
C SER A 102 4.15 -11.71 12.76
N GLN A 103 3.75 -10.52 12.28
CA GLN A 103 4.14 -9.24 12.88
C GLN A 103 3.41 -8.92 14.20
N LEU A 104 2.45 -9.74 14.63
CA LEU A 104 1.92 -9.67 16.00
C LEU A 104 3.01 -9.99 17.05
N ASN A 105 4.08 -10.69 16.65
CA ASN A 105 5.25 -10.95 17.48
C ASN A 105 6.44 -10.04 17.15
N TYR A 106 6.22 -8.92 16.44
CA TYR A 106 7.29 -7.97 16.14
C TYR A 106 7.90 -7.40 17.42
N GLU A 107 9.20 -7.12 17.40
CA GLU A 107 9.97 -6.74 18.60
C GLU A 107 9.48 -5.42 19.21
N LEU A 108 9.12 -4.44 18.37
CA LEU A 108 8.65 -3.13 18.81
C LEU A 108 7.13 -3.11 18.96
N GLN A 109 6.65 -2.53 20.06
CA GLN A 109 5.21 -2.44 20.38
C GLN A 109 4.40 -1.79 19.25
N HIS A 110 4.91 -0.70 18.66
CA HIS A 110 4.19 0.04 17.63
C HIS A 110 3.93 -0.80 16.37
N GLY A 111 4.83 -1.73 16.02
CA GLY A 111 4.64 -2.62 14.88
C GLY A 111 3.59 -3.69 15.17
N ARG A 112 3.57 -4.25 16.40
CA ARG A 112 2.50 -5.18 16.84
C ARG A 112 1.12 -4.51 16.80
N GLU A 113 1.02 -3.30 17.36
CA GLU A 113 -0.23 -2.51 17.33
C GLU A 113 -0.67 -2.18 15.91
N SER A 114 0.28 -1.81 15.04
CA SER A 114 -0.01 -1.52 13.64
C SER A 114 -0.52 -2.77 12.91
N SER A 115 0.08 -3.93 13.17
CA SER A 115 -0.39 -5.20 12.62
C SER A 115 -1.82 -5.53 13.08
N LEU A 116 -2.09 -5.41 14.38
CA LEU A 116 -3.43 -5.65 14.94
C LEU A 116 -4.47 -4.73 14.30
N LYS A 117 -4.15 -3.43 14.16
CA LYS A 117 -5.02 -2.46 13.47
C LYS A 117 -5.27 -2.85 12.02
N PHE A 118 -4.23 -3.25 11.29
CA PHE A 118 -4.37 -3.73 9.91
C PHE A 118 -5.33 -4.92 9.81
N LEU A 119 -5.13 -5.95 10.64
CA LEU A 119 -5.98 -7.13 10.68
C LEU A 119 -7.45 -6.76 10.98
N GLY A 120 -7.67 -5.86 11.94
CA GLY A 120 -9.00 -5.33 12.23
C GLY A 120 -9.63 -4.61 11.03
N MET A 121 -8.86 -3.80 10.30
CA MET A 121 -9.33 -3.09 9.11
C MET A 121 -9.73 -4.04 7.98
N ILE A 122 -8.91 -5.05 7.68
CA ILE A 122 -9.20 -5.99 6.58
C ILE A 122 -10.38 -6.90 6.92
N ILE A 123 -10.47 -7.39 8.16
CA ILE A 123 -11.62 -8.17 8.63
C ILE A 123 -12.91 -7.35 8.51
N SER A 124 -12.90 -6.09 8.96
CA SER A 124 -14.05 -5.20 8.87
C SER A 124 -14.47 -4.93 7.41
N LYS A 125 -13.52 -4.95 6.47
CA LYS A 125 -13.78 -4.75 5.04
C LYS A 125 -14.30 -6.00 4.33
N LEU A 126 -14.02 -7.19 4.85
CA LEU A 126 -14.42 -8.47 4.25
C LEU A 126 -15.73 -9.02 4.81
N ILE A 127 -16.13 -8.60 6.01
CA ILE A 127 -17.39 -9.04 6.65
C ILE A 127 -18.61 -8.25 6.16
N VAL A 128 -18.39 -7.09 5.53
CA VAL A 128 -19.44 -6.23 4.93
C VAL A 128 -19.56 -6.55 3.44
#